data_AF-A0A651DUA6-F1
#
_entry.id   AF-A0A651DUA6-F1
#
_cell.length_a   1.000
_cell.length_b   1.000
_cell.length_c   1.000
_cell.angle_alpha   90.00
_cell.angle_beta   90.00
_cell.angle_gamma   90.00
#
_symmetry.space_group_name_H-M   'P 1'
#
loop_
_entity.id
_entity.type
_entity.pdbx_description
1 polymer ?
#
loop_
_entity_poly.entity_id
_entity_poly.type
_entity_poly.pdbx_seq_one_letter_code
_entity_poly.pdbx_strand_id
1 'polypeptide(L)'
;MTPEKISWRDRMPDGELTCLRCLEERPKEELDRLLWCEECVERAKRRASRIGWGSGAVIALLVGLYIWFVVQPDLSLIPALWGATLAVAFYLGGRVAREIAIGVMRLRNRRAVEARPPEAPPASDTG
;
A
#
# COMPACT_ATOMS: atom_id res chain seq x y z
N MET A 1 26.59 -26.27 6.09
CA MET A 1 26.60 -25.38 4.90
C MET A 1 25.14 -24.98 4.65
N THR A 2 24.72 -23.83 5.18
CA THR A 2 23.35 -23.32 4.94
C THR A 2 23.29 -22.79 3.51
N PRO A 3 22.25 -23.10 2.72
CA PRO A 3 22.12 -22.57 1.38
C PRO A 3 22.14 -21.04 1.45
N GLU A 4 23.07 -20.43 0.71
CA GLU A 4 23.18 -18.99 0.56
C GLU A 4 21.85 -18.47 -0.01
N LYS A 5 21.21 -17.54 0.71
CA LYS A 5 19.90 -17.03 0.31
C LYS A 5 20.10 -16.09 -0.88
N ILE A 6 19.86 -16.60 -2.08
CA ILE A 6 19.86 -15.79 -3.32
C ILE A 6 18.91 -14.61 -3.09
N SER A 7 19.49 -13.42 -3.03
CA SER A 7 18.75 -12.18 -2.89
C SER A 7 18.11 -11.84 -4.23
N TRP A 8 16.93 -11.22 -4.21
CA TRP A 8 16.35 -10.68 -5.43
C TRP A 8 17.27 -9.64 -6.08
N ARG A 9 18.12 -8.98 -5.28
CA ARG A 9 19.11 -7.99 -5.72
C ARG A 9 20.14 -8.60 -6.66
N ASP A 10 20.55 -9.84 -6.44
CA ASP A 10 21.61 -10.48 -7.23
C ASP A 10 21.21 -10.71 -8.70
N ARG A 11 19.91 -10.59 -9.01
CA ARG A 11 19.37 -10.72 -10.37
C ARG A 11 19.25 -9.39 -11.11
N MET A 12 19.43 -8.27 -10.43
CA MET A 12 19.32 -6.94 -11.02
C MET A 12 20.71 -6.45 -11.42
N PRO A 13 20.83 -5.67 -12.52
CA PRO A 13 22.09 -5.04 -12.88
C PRO A 13 22.63 -4.21 -11.70
N ASP A 14 23.95 -4.16 -11.60
CA ASP A 14 24.64 -3.36 -10.59
C ASP A 14 24.59 -1.88 -10.97
N GLY A 15 24.58 -1.01 -9.95
CA GLY A 15 24.49 0.44 -10.12
C GLY A 15 23.12 1.02 -9.73
N GLU A 16 22.74 2.10 -10.39
CA GLU A 16 21.52 2.83 -10.11
C GLU A 16 20.33 2.20 -10.84
N LEU A 17 19.21 2.08 -10.13
CA LEU A 17 17.96 1.55 -10.65
C LEU A 17 16.88 2.63 -10.51
N THR A 18 15.99 2.68 -11.49
CA THR A 18 14.88 3.64 -11.47
C THR A 18 13.81 3.19 -10.49
N CYS A 19 13.48 4.06 -9.53
CA CYS A 19 12.32 3.85 -8.65
C CYS A 19 11.03 3.83 -9.49
N LEU A 20 10.28 2.72 -9.42
CA LEU A 20 9.07 2.51 -10.20
C LEU A 20 7.94 3.51 -9.89
N ARG A 21 8.01 4.23 -8.75
CA ARG A 21 6.98 5.15 -8.30
C ARG A 21 7.28 6.61 -8.63
N CYS A 22 8.48 7.10 -8.29
CA CYS A 22 8.87 8.48 -8.56
C CYS A 22 9.60 8.66 -9.90
N LEU A 23 10.10 7.58 -10.50
CA LEU A 23 10.96 7.55 -11.70
C LEU A 23 12.33 8.20 -11.52
N GLU A 24 12.80 8.30 -10.28
CA GLU A 24 14.13 8.81 -9.98
C GLU A 24 15.13 7.65 -9.89
N GLU A 25 16.35 7.87 -10.38
CA GLU A 25 17.46 6.93 -10.25
C GLU A 25 17.94 6.92 -8.80
N ARG A 26 18.04 5.72 -8.24
CA ARG A 26 18.46 5.50 -6.86
C ARG A 26 19.37 4.29 -6.79
N PRO A 27 20.33 4.27 -5.86
CA PRO A 27 21.14 3.08 -5.64
C PRO A 27 20.25 1.89 -5.25
N LYS A 28 20.60 0.73 -5.75
CA LYS A 28 19.88 -0.54 -5.57
C LYS A 28 19.64 -0.92 -4.09
N GLU A 29 20.49 -0.42 -3.21
CA GLU A 29 20.43 -0.62 -1.76
C GLU A 29 19.28 0.17 -1.12
N GLU A 30 18.91 1.33 -1.68
CA GLU A 30 17.82 2.20 -1.22
C GLU A 30 16.43 1.76 -1.74
N LEU A 31 16.41 0.79 -2.65
CA LEU A 31 15.19 0.25 -3.21
C LEU A 31 14.72 -1.01 -2.47
N ASP A 32 13.43 -1.06 -2.18
CA ASP A 32 12.76 -2.26 -1.69
C ASP A 32 12.59 -3.29 -2.83
N ARG A 33 12.16 -4.52 -2.50
CA ARG A 33 11.88 -5.63 -3.44
C ARG A 33 10.95 -5.26 -4.60
N LEU A 34 10.18 -4.18 -4.46
CA LEU A 34 9.26 -3.65 -5.47
C LEU A 34 9.84 -2.47 -6.27
N LEU A 35 11.15 -2.21 -6.15
CA LEU A 35 11.84 -1.07 -6.75
C LEU A 35 11.22 0.28 -6.35
N TRP A 36 10.80 0.39 -5.09
CA TRP A 36 10.33 1.65 -4.51
C TRP A 36 11.39 2.17 -3.56
N CYS A 37 11.74 3.45 -3.69
CA CYS A 37 12.59 4.13 -2.72
C CYS A 37 11.88 4.31 -1.38
N GLU A 38 12.64 4.46 -0.31
CA GLU A 38 12.14 4.59 1.06
C GLU A 38 11.10 5.71 1.21
N GLU A 39 11.34 6.87 0.58
CA GLU A 39 10.38 7.98 0.62
C GLU A 39 9.02 7.65 -0.01
N CYS A 40 9.03 6.89 -1.11
CA CYS A 40 7.80 6.47 -1.80
C CYS A 40 7.04 5.45 -0.94
N VAL A 41 7.75 4.54 -0.28
CA VAL A 41 7.17 3.60 0.68
C VAL A 41 6.54 4.36 1.85
N GLU A 42 7.23 5.33 2.41
CA GLU A 42 6.76 6.11 3.56
C GLU A 42 5.54 6.97 3.21
N ARG A 43 5.55 7.62 2.04
CA ARG A 43 4.38 8.33 1.51
C ARG A 43 3.19 7.39 1.31
N ALA A 44 3.42 6.18 0.79
CA ALA A 44 2.38 5.19 0.63
C ALA A 44 1.81 4.73 1.98
N LYS A 45 2.65 4.46 2.98
CA LYS A 45 2.22 4.10 4.34
C LYS A 45 1.36 5.19 4.98
N ARG A 46 1.76 6.46 4.88
CA ARG A 46 0.97 7.60 5.40
C ARG A 46 -0.39 7.72 4.70
N ARG A 47 -0.43 7.51 3.39
CA ARG A 47 -1.70 7.52 2.64
C ARG A 47 -2.59 6.33 3.01
N ALA A 48 -2.02 5.13 3.11
CA ALA A 48 -2.73 3.94 3.56
C ALA A 48 -3.29 4.13 4.99
N SER A 49 -2.53 4.74 5.90
CA SER A 49 -2.97 5.05 7.25
C SER A 49 -4.21 5.96 7.26
N ARG A 50 -4.19 7.04 6.47
CA ARG A 50 -5.35 7.93 6.29
C ARG A 50 -6.56 7.21 5.70
N ILE A 51 -6.36 6.38 4.68
CA ILE A 51 -7.42 5.57 4.09
C ILE A 51 -7.99 4.58 5.12
N GLY A 52 -7.14 3.96 5.93
CA GLY A 52 -7.55 3.06 7.01
C GLY A 52 -8.42 3.76 8.06
N TRP A 53 -7.99 4.92 8.53
CA TRP A 53 -8.79 5.71 9.48
C TRP A 53 -10.15 6.10 8.88
N GLY A 54 -10.17 6.62 7.64
CA GLY A 54 -11.40 7.04 6.98
C GLY A 54 -12.36 5.87 6.72
N SER A 55 -11.87 4.77 6.17
CA SER A 55 -12.69 3.57 5.90
C SER A 55 -13.19 2.91 7.17
N GLY A 56 -12.37 2.81 8.23
CA GLY A 56 -12.79 2.33 9.53
C GLY A 56 -13.92 3.18 10.11
N ALA A 57 -13.81 4.52 10.01
CA ALA A 57 -14.84 5.44 10.48
C ALA A 57 -16.15 5.27 9.70
N VAL A 58 -16.08 5.15 8.37
CA VAL A 58 -17.24 4.90 7.52
C VAL A 58 -17.91 3.57 7.87
N ILE A 59 -17.14 2.49 8.03
CA ILE A 59 -17.69 1.17 8.39
C ILE A 59 -18.36 1.22 9.77
N ALA A 60 -17.69 1.80 10.78
CA ALA A 60 -18.25 1.93 12.12
C ALA A 60 -19.53 2.78 12.11
N LEU A 61 -19.58 3.86 11.32
CA LEU A 61 -20.78 4.68 11.16
C LEU A 61 -21.92 3.90 10.51
N LEU A 62 -21.66 3.15 9.43
CA LEU A 62 -22.68 2.32 8.78
C LEU A 62 -23.23 1.24 9.73
N VAL A 63 -22.36 0.58 10.49
CA VAL A 63 -22.75 -0.41 11.49
C VAL A 63 -23.56 0.25 12.61
N GLY A 64 -23.13 1.42 13.09
CA GLY A 64 -23.85 2.18 14.11
C GLY A 64 -25.25 2.61 13.65
N LEU A 65 -25.37 3.11 12.43
CA LEU A 65 -26.66 3.46 11.82
C LEU A 65 -27.56 2.22 11.68
N TYR A 66 -26.99 1.10 11.22
CA TYR A 66 -27.73 -0.15 11.12
C TYR A 66 -28.27 -0.62 12.47
N ILE A 67 -27.41 -0.63 13.50
CA ILE A 67 -27.82 -1.00 14.86
C ILE A 67 -28.94 -0.06 15.34
N TRP A 68 -28.77 1.25 15.18
CA TRP A 68 -29.73 2.23 15.66
C TRP A 68 -31.11 2.13 15.01
N PHE A 69 -31.16 2.01 13.67
CA PHE A 69 -32.43 2.05 12.94
C PHE A 69 -33.09 0.68 12.73
N VAL A 70 -32.29 -0.39 12.65
CA VAL A 70 -32.80 -1.75 12.36
C VAL A 70 -32.89 -2.59 13.62
N VAL A 71 -31.83 -2.61 14.44
CA VAL A 71 -31.79 -3.46 15.65
C VAL A 71 -32.51 -2.80 16.83
N GLN A 72 -32.48 -1.46 16.91
CA GLN A 72 -33.02 -0.66 18.02
C GLN A 72 -32.50 -1.16 19.38
N PRO A 73 -31.22 -0.89 19.70
CA PRO A 73 -30.58 -1.48 20.86
C PRO A 73 -31.21 -1.00 22.16
N ASP A 74 -31.45 -1.95 23.09
CA ASP A 74 -31.73 -1.59 24.47
C ASP A 74 -30.41 -1.18 25.15
N LEU A 75 -30.24 0.13 25.30
CA LEU A 75 -29.03 0.75 25.88
C LEU A 75 -28.96 0.61 27.40
N SER A 76 -30.04 0.18 28.06
CA SER A 76 -30.06 0.00 29.51
C SER A 76 -29.35 -1.28 29.96
N LEU A 77 -29.31 -2.30 29.09
CA LEU A 77 -28.82 -3.63 29.45
C LEU A 77 -27.31 -3.79 29.26
N ILE A 78 -26.79 -3.40 28.08
CA ILE A 78 -25.41 -3.70 27.64
C ILE A 78 -24.77 -2.57 26.81
N PRO A 79 -24.71 -1.31 27.32
CA PRO A 79 -24.15 -0.19 26.57
C PRO A 79 -22.68 -0.39 26.17
N ALA A 80 -21.90 -1.06 27.03
CA ALA A 80 -20.49 -1.34 26.77
C ALA A 80 -20.28 -2.28 25.57
N LEU A 81 -21.18 -3.25 25.35
CA LEU A 81 -21.05 -4.21 24.25
C LEU A 81 -21.28 -3.55 22.89
N TRP A 82 -22.21 -2.60 22.82
CA TRP A 82 -22.44 -1.80 21.61
C TRP A 82 -21.22 -0.93 21.28
N GLY A 83 -20.66 -0.26 22.29
CA GLY A 83 -19.41 0.49 22.13
C GLY A 83 -18.26 -0.39 21.64
N ALA A 84 -18.10 -1.58 22.22
CA ALA A 84 -17.09 -2.56 21.81
C ALA A 84 -17.30 -3.01 20.35
N THR A 85 -18.54 -3.24 19.93
CA THR A 85 -18.88 -3.65 18.55
C THR A 85 -18.44 -2.59 17.55
N LEU A 86 -18.73 -1.32 17.82
CA LEU A 86 -18.32 -0.22 16.95
C LEU A 86 -16.80 -0.04 16.92
N ALA A 87 -16.12 -0.19 18.06
CA ALA A 87 -14.67 -0.14 18.14
C ALA A 87 -14.01 -1.27 17.32
N VAL A 88 -14.55 -2.49 17.38
CA VAL A 88 -14.09 -3.63 16.58
C VAL A 88 -14.32 -3.39 15.10
N ALA A 89 -15.52 -2.91 14.72
CA ALA A 89 -15.85 -2.58 13.33
C ALA A 89 -14.89 -1.52 12.76
N PHE A 90 -14.63 -0.46 13.54
CA PHE A 90 -13.66 0.58 13.20
C PHE A 90 -12.25 0.00 13.00
N TYR A 91 -11.77 -0.77 13.97
CA TYR A 91 -10.41 -1.32 13.96
C TYR A 91 -10.18 -2.29 12.80
N LEU A 92 -11.08 -3.26 12.63
CA LEU A 92 -10.96 -4.26 11.56
C LEU A 92 -11.13 -3.62 10.19
N GLY A 93 -12.13 -2.74 10.03
CA GLY A 93 -12.35 -2.00 8.80
C GLY A 93 -11.12 -1.20 8.38
N GLY A 94 -10.54 -0.45 9.31
CA GLY A 94 -9.35 0.34 9.03
C GLY A 94 -8.09 -0.49 8.80
N ARG A 95 -7.93 -1.63 9.51
CA ARG A 95 -6.81 -2.54 9.30
C ARG A 95 -6.85 -3.18 7.91
N VAL A 96 -7.99 -3.74 7.53
CA VAL A 96 -8.16 -4.39 6.22
C VAL A 96 -7.99 -3.39 5.08
N ALA A 97 -8.58 -2.19 5.21
CA ALA A 97 -8.45 -1.17 4.19
C ALA A 97 -7.02 -0.65 4.00
N ARG A 98 -6.18 -0.63 5.05
CA ARG A 98 -4.74 -0.29 4.91
C ARG A 98 -4.00 -1.28 4.03
N GLU A 99 -4.20 -2.57 4.27
CA GLU A 99 -3.58 -3.64 3.49
C GLU A 99 -4.05 -3.60 2.03
N ILE A 100 -5.36 -3.44 1.81
CA ILE A 100 -5.92 -3.29 0.47
C ILE A 100 -5.38 -2.04 -0.21
N ALA A 101 -5.30 -0.89 0.48
CA ALA A 101 -4.78 0.34 -0.09
C ALA A 101 -3.32 0.17 -0.55
N ILE A 102 -2.48 -0.50 0.24
CA ILE A 102 -1.10 -0.81 -0.14
C ILE A 102 -1.09 -1.73 -1.37
N GLY A 103 -1.89 -2.80 -1.37
CA GLY A 103 -2.02 -3.69 -2.52
C GLY A 103 -2.46 -2.97 -3.81
N VAL A 104 -3.48 -2.11 -3.73
CA VAL A 104 -3.96 -1.33 -4.86
C VAL A 104 -2.92 -0.32 -5.33
N MET A 105 -2.19 0.34 -4.42
CA MET A 105 -1.11 1.25 -4.80
C MET A 105 0.04 0.53 -5.50
N ARG A 106 0.28 -0.75 -5.17
CA ARG A 106 1.26 -1.60 -5.87
C ARG A 106 0.79 -1.97 -7.27
N LEU A 107 -0.49 -2.31 -7.44
CA LEU A 107 -1.07 -2.64 -8.75
C LEU A 107 -1.20 -1.42 -9.67
N ARG A 108 -1.54 -0.25 -9.12
CA ARG A 108 -1.71 0.99 -9.88
C ARG A 108 -0.35 1.70 -10.03
N ASN A 109 0.49 1.15 -10.89
CA ASN A 109 1.73 1.82 -11.29
C ASN A 109 1.61 2.53 -12.65
N ARG A 110 0.76 3.57 -12.71
CA ARG A 110 0.49 4.33 -13.95
C ARG A 110 1.75 4.93 -14.57
N ARG A 111 2.72 5.37 -13.75
CA ARG A 111 3.97 5.97 -14.23
C ARG A 111 4.89 4.98 -14.95
N ALA A 112 4.94 3.72 -14.53
CA ALA A 112 5.71 2.71 -15.26
C ALA A 112 5.03 2.32 -16.58
N VAL A 113 3.70 2.38 -16.65
CA VAL A 113 2.96 2.17 -17.91
C VAL A 113 3.16 3.33 -18.88
N GLU A 114 3.28 4.55 -18.35
CA GLU A 114 3.49 5.78 -19.14
C GLU A 114 4.98 6.04 -19.48
N ALA A 115 5.92 5.31 -18.88
CA ALA A 115 7.34 5.48 -19.13
C ALA A 115 7.68 5.00 -20.56
N ARG A 116 8.22 5.92 -21.37
CA ARG A 116 8.82 5.56 -22.66
C ARG A 116 10.28 5.16 -22.44
N PRO A 117 10.76 4.06 -23.04
CA PRO A 117 12.17 3.77 -23.05
C PRO A 117 12.93 4.93 -23.72
N PRO A 118 14.16 5.24 -23.30
CA PRO A 118 15.02 6.14 -24.05
C PRO A 118 15.18 5.59 -25.48
N GLU A 119 15.20 6.48 -26.47
CA GLU A 119 15.45 6.10 -27.87
C GLU A 119 16.77 5.33 -27.92
N ALA A 120 16.74 4.13 -28.52
CA ALA A 120 17.94 3.35 -28.71
C ALA A 120 18.95 4.21 -29.47
N PRO A 121 20.24 4.23 -29.06
CA PRO A 121 21.25 4.89 -29.85
C PRO A 121 21.20 4.34 -31.29
N PRO A 122 21.40 5.19 -32.32
CA PRO A 122 21.38 4.71 -33.70
C PRO A 122 22.36 3.54 -33.81
N ALA A 123 21.92 2.48 -34.50
CA ALA A 123 22.77 1.32 -34.75
C ALA A 123 24.09 1.84 -35.30
N SER A 124 25.19 1.57 -34.60
CA SER A 124 26.52 1.91 -35.06
C SER A 124 26.69 1.32 -36.47
N ASP A 125 26.80 2.21 -37.47
CA ASP A 125 27.11 1.83 -38.84
C ASP A 125 28.36 0.95 -38.82
N THR A 126 28.15 -0.32 -39.08
CA THR A 126 29.20 -1.27 -39.39
C THR A 126 29.27 -1.32 -40.91
N GLY A 127 30.15 -0.51 -41.49
CA GLY A 127 30.42 -0.53 -42.93
C GLY A 127 30.99 0.76 -43.46
#